data_AF-A0A8T4JAP6-F1
#
_entry.id   AF-A0A8T4JAP6-F1
#
_cell.length_a   1.000
_cell.length_b   1.000
_cell.length_c   1.000
_cell.angle_alpha   90.00
_cell.angle_beta   90.00
_cell.angle_gamma   90.00
#
_symmetry.space_group_name_H-M   'P 1'
#
loop_
_entity.id
_entity.type
_entity.pdbx_description
1 polymer ?
#
loop_
_entity_poly.entity_id
_entity_poly.type
_entity_poly.pdbx_seq_one_letter_code
_entity_poly.pdbx_strand_id
1 'polypeptide(L)'
;MTRVVDLMKIAWGGRKKFVFPLGEKGVKMLELMGDEKLDAHEYSMFIKNSFKEVQNKETIMGLAEAALRGGQLGFLDIIKVLNSDTAKESEKILEKSIKATQEANKAMQEQQIQAQQQAAQMQAESDAQKINVMREGNQAKVQAAQVAADGKVEAEKVEQAGKKSYEDHKFTRDLDRTAFEETAINNDDSLIDLAQFG
;
A
#
# COMPACT_ATOMS: atom_id res chain seq x y z
N MET A 1 -54.48 50.71 15.02
CA MET A 1 -53.02 50.53 14.87
C MET A 1 -52.64 50.03 13.47
N THR A 2 -53.43 49.14 12.86
CA THR A 2 -53.24 48.60 11.49
C THR A 2 -53.19 49.65 10.38
N ARG A 3 -54.10 50.65 10.37
CA ARG A 3 -54.11 51.70 9.32
C ARG A 3 -52.83 52.53 9.21
N VAL A 4 -52.10 52.72 10.30
CA VAL A 4 -50.84 53.51 10.29
C VAL A 4 -49.71 52.72 9.61
N VAL A 5 -49.72 51.39 9.77
CA VAL A 5 -48.72 50.49 9.17
C VAL A 5 -48.93 50.39 7.65
N ASP A 6 -50.16 50.40 7.16
CA ASP A 6 -50.43 50.35 5.72
C ASP A 6 -50.06 51.65 5.00
N LEU A 7 -50.32 52.81 5.63
CA LEU A 7 -49.90 54.11 5.10
C LEU A 7 -48.38 54.28 5.05
N MET A 8 -47.65 53.58 5.93
CA MET A 8 -46.18 53.62 6.00
C MET A 8 -45.53 53.00 4.75
N LYS A 9 -46.15 51.97 4.16
CA LYS A 9 -45.67 51.34 2.91
C LYS A 9 -45.74 52.31 1.72
N ILE A 10 -46.84 53.07 1.62
CA ILE A 10 -47.03 54.10 0.59
C ILE A 10 -46.05 55.27 0.80
N ALA A 11 -45.89 55.72 2.05
CA ALA A 11 -44.99 56.82 2.37
C ALA A 11 -43.50 56.50 2.11
N TRP A 12 -43.16 55.21 2.10
CA TRP A 12 -41.81 54.70 1.91
C TRP A 12 -41.52 54.15 0.51
N GLY A 13 -42.55 53.99 -0.32
CA GLY A 13 -42.39 53.61 -1.72
C GLY A 13 -41.55 54.62 -2.50
N GLY A 14 -40.56 54.14 -3.25
CA GLY A 14 -39.76 54.94 -4.19
C GLY A 14 -38.60 55.76 -3.60
N ARG A 15 -38.31 55.66 -2.30
CA ARG A 15 -37.14 56.34 -1.69
C ARG A 15 -36.11 55.34 -1.17
N LYS A 16 -34.84 55.54 -1.55
CA LYS A 16 -33.72 54.61 -1.29
C LYS A 16 -33.08 54.77 0.09
N LYS A 17 -33.23 55.93 0.72
CA LYS A 17 -32.52 56.32 1.94
C LYS A 17 -33.44 57.10 2.86
N PHE A 18 -33.63 56.61 4.08
CA PHE A 18 -34.39 57.31 5.11
C PHE A 18 -33.52 57.61 6.33
N VAL A 19 -33.76 58.79 6.87
CA VAL A 19 -33.01 59.37 7.97
C VAL A 19 -34.00 59.55 9.10
N PHE A 20 -33.98 58.63 10.07
CA PHE A 20 -34.87 58.72 11.23
C PHE A 20 -34.13 59.44 12.36
N PRO A 21 -34.57 60.64 12.79
CA PRO A 21 -34.00 61.30 13.96
C PRO A 21 -34.50 60.59 15.21
N LEU A 22 -33.64 59.80 15.85
CA LEU A 22 -33.94 59.12 17.10
C LEU A 22 -33.61 60.05 18.28
N GLY A 23 -34.39 61.13 18.43
CA GLY A 23 -34.17 62.16 19.45
C GLY A 23 -32.79 62.84 19.37
N GLU A 24 -32.37 63.46 20.48
CA GLU A 24 -31.17 64.32 20.54
C GLU A 24 -29.82 63.61 20.31
N LYS A 25 -29.76 62.27 20.23
CA LYS A 25 -28.48 61.54 20.27
C LYS A 25 -28.22 60.56 19.14
N GLY A 26 -28.96 60.62 18.05
CA GLY A 26 -28.55 59.82 16.89
C GLY A 26 -29.50 59.85 15.73
N VAL A 27 -28.93 60.02 14.56
CA VAL A 27 -29.60 59.78 13.29
C VAL A 27 -29.16 58.41 12.80
N LYS A 28 -30.10 57.47 12.65
CA LYS A 28 -29.80 56.16 12.03
C LYS A 28 -30.31 56.17 10.61
N MET A 29 -29.40 55.99 9.66
CA MET A 29 -29.71 55.95 8.24
C MET A 29 -30.10 54.51 7.87
N LEU A 30 -31.35 54.30 7.49
CA LEU A 30 -31.80 53.03 6.91
C LEU A 30 -31.74 53.13 5.39
N GLU A 31 -30.94 52.26 4.79
CA GLU A 31 -30.90 52.04 3.35
C GLU A 31 -31.84 50.88 3.02
N LEU A 32 -32.94 51.19 2.34
CA LEU A 32 -33.86 50.19 1.80
C LEU A 32 -33.46 49.92 0.34
N MET A 33 -33.48 48.66 -0.09
CA MET A 33 -33.24 48.32 -1.50
C MET A 33 -34.38 48.88 -2.35
N GLY A 34 -34.21 50.10 -2.84
CA GLY A 34 -35.26 50.91 -3.47
C GLY A 34 -35.66 50.52 -4.89
N ASP A 35 -35.65 49.24 -5.23
CA ASP A 35 -36.02 48.76 -6.58
C ASP A 35 -37.32 47.93 -6.59
N GLU A 36 -37.74 47.38 -5.44
CA GLU A 36 -39.03 46.69 -5.35
C GLU A 36 -40.11 47.63 -4.82
N LYS A 37 -41.22 47.68 -5.58
CA LYS A 37 -42.47 48.37 -5.23
C LYS A 37 -43.04 47.79 -3.94
N LEU A 38 -42.59 48.34 -2.81
CA LEU A 38 -43.12 48.05 -1.45
C LEU A 38 -44.64 48.22 -1.35
N ASP A 39 -45.22 49.01 -2.26
CA ASP A 39 -46.65 49.27 -2.45
C ASP A 39 -47.43 48.12 -3.11
N ALA A 40 -46.78 47.15 -3.76
CA ALA A 40 -47.46 46.12 -4.55
C ALA A 40 -47.63 44.76 -3.82
N HIS A 41 -47.11 44.61 -2.60
CA HIS A 41 -47.01 43.30 -1.93
C HIS A 41 -48.23 42.86 -1.10
N GLU A 42 -49.44 43.39 -1.35
CA GLU A 42 -50.65 42.88 -0.68
C GLU A 42 -51.12 41.53 -1.22
N TYR A 43 -50.58 41.10 -2.38
CA TYR A 43 -50.75 39.74 -2.87
C TYR A 43 -49.38 39.11 -3.08
N SER A 44 -49.10 38.03 -2.34
CA SER A 44 -47.89 37.22 -2.43
C SER A 44 -47.83 36.37 -3.72
N MET A 45 -48.16 36.95 -4.86
CA MET A 45 -48.02 36.31 -6.17
C MET A 45 -46.71 36.79 -6.79
N PHE A 46 -45.65 36.03 -6.52
CA PHE A 46 -44.42 36.15 -7.29
C PHE A 46 -44.67 35.53 -8.66
N ILE A 47 -44.80 36.35 -9.70
CA ILE A 47 -44.77 35.87 -11.10
C ILE A 47 -43.31 35.53 -11.41
N LYS A 48 -42.86 34.37 -10.92
CA LYS A 48 -41.64 33.74 -11.42
C LYS A 48 -41.91 33.30 -12.85
N ASN A 49 -40.93 33.49 -13.72
CA ASN A 49 -40.98 32.99 -15.09
C ASN A 49 -40.91 31.45 -15.08
N SER A 50 -42.05 30.81 -14.80
CA SER A 50 -42.19 29.36 -14.68
C SER A 50 -41.78 28.65 -15.97
N PHE A 51 -41.92 29.30 -17.12
CA PHE A 51 -41.53 28.73 -18.40
C PHE A 51 -40.02 28.47 -18.47
N LYS A 52 -39.20 29.43 -18.02
CA LYS A 52 -37.74 29.26 -18.01
C LYS A 52 -37.28 28.24 -16.97
N GLU A 53 -37.93 28.20 -15.80
CA GLU A 53 -37.62 27.20 -14.77
C GLU A 53 -38.03 25.79 -15.18
N VAL A 54 -39.18 25.64 -15.86
CA VAL A 54 -39.64 24.35 -16.42
C VAL A 54 -38.68 23.87 -17.51
N GLN A 55 -38.27 24.75 -18.43
CA GLN A 55 -37.29 24.40 -19.48
C GLN A 55 -35.94 24.00 -18.88
N ASN A 56 -35.46 24.71 -17.85
CA ASN A 56 -34.23 24.33 -17.15
C ASN A 56 -34.37 22.99 -16.41
N LYS A 57 -35.55 22.67 -15.87
CA LYS A 57 -35.81 21.38 -15.24
C LYS A 57 -35.76 20.25 -16.27
N GLU A 58 -36.35 20.44 -17.45
CA GLU A 58 -36.28 19.46 -18.55
C GLU A 58 -34.84 19.21 -19.03
N THR A 59 -34.02 20.26 -19.16
CA THR A 59 -32.62 20.08 -19.55
C THR A 59 -31.80 19.37 -18.48
N ILE A 60 -32.04 19.67 -17.19
CA ILE A 60 -31.41 18.97 -16.06
C ILE A 60 -31.85 17.50 -16.03
N MET A 61 -33.11 17.17 -16.34
CA MET A 61 -33.56 15.78 -16.45
C MET A 61 -32.82 15.02 -17.56
N GLY A 62 -32.69 15.62 -18.75
CA GLY A 62 -31.94 15.02 -19.86
C GLY A 62 -30.46 14.80 -19.53
N LEU A 63 -29.85 15.75 -18.83
CA LEU A 63 -28.47 15.63 -18.34
C LEU A 63 -28.33 14.53 -17.27
N ALA A 64 -29.30 14.42 -16.36
CA ALA A 64 -29.32 13.39 -15.33
C ALA A 64 -29.44 11.97 -15.93
N GLU A 65 -30.27 11.80 -16.97
CA GLU A 65 -30.40 10.53 -17.69
C GLU A 65 -29.12 10.17 -18.47
N ALA A 66 -28.44 11.16 -19.05
CA ALA A 66 -27.13 10.96 -19.66
C ALA A 66 -26.04 10.58 -18.63
N ALA A 67 -26.03 11.25 -17.49
CA ALA A 67 -25.08 10.99 -16.40
C ALA A 67 -25.30 9.62 -15.73
N LEU A 68 -26.54 9.11 -15.71
CA LEU A 68 -26.86 7.77 -15.25
C LEU A 68 -26.18 6.70 -16.11
N ARG A 69 -26.26 6.86 -17.44
CA ARG A 69 -25.61 5.94 -18.39
C ARG A 69 -24.08 5.97 -18.27
N GLY A 70 -23.52 7.13 -17.92
CA GLY A 70 -22.09 7.30 -17.65
C GLY A 70 -21.62 6.80 -16.28
N GLY A 71 -22.52 6.36 -15.40
CA GLY A 71 -22.20 5.85 -14.06
C GLY A 71 -21.67 6.90 -13.08
N GLN A 72 -21.78 8.20 -13.40
CA GLN A 72 -21.27 9.28 -12.55
C GLN A 72 -22.26 9.72 -11.47
N LEU A 73 -23.55 9.47 -11.67
CA LEU A 73 -24.62 9.78 -10.73
C LEU A 73 -25.44 8.53 -10.40
N GLY A 74 -25.73 8.33 -9.11
CA GLY A 74 -26.62 7.27 -8.66
C GLY A 74 -28.08 7.60 -8.95
N PHE A 75 -28.88 6.57 -9.25
CA PHE A 75 -30.33 6.68 -9.52
C PHE A 75 -31.09 7.47 -8.43
N LEU A 76 -30.65 7.36 -7.16
CA LEU A 76 -31.24 8.07 -6.03
C LEU A 76 -31.10 9.60 -6.14
N ASP A 77 -30.03 10.10 -6.73
CA ASP A 77 -29.80 11.55 -6.83
C ASP A 77 -30.62 12.18 -7.95
N ILE A 78 -30.95 11.39 -8.99
CA ILE A 78 -31.89 11.78 -10.04
C ILE A 78 -33.31 11.93 -9.45
N ILE A 79 -33.70 11.01 -8.56
CA ILE A 79 -34.99 11.09 -7.85
C ILE A 79 -35.05 12.35 -6.97
N LYS A 80 -33.95 12.70 -6.28
CA LYS A 80 -33.88 13.94 -5.47
C LYS A 80 -33.99 15.20 -6.34
N VAL A 81 -33.42 15.16 -7.55
CA VAL A 81 -33.52 16.25 -8.53
C VAL A 81 -34.94 16.39 -9.08
N LEU A 82 -35.60 15.27 -9.40
CA LEU A 82 -37.00 15.23 -9.83
C LEU A 82 -37.95 15.85 -8.79
N ASN A 83 -37.72 15.53 -7.52
CA ASN A 83 -38.51 16.00 -6.38
C ASN A 83 -38.18 17.43 -5.92
N SER A 84 -37.18 18.09 -6.51
CA SER A 84 -36.85 19.47 -6.15
C SER A 84 -37.76 20.49 -6.86
N ASP A 85 -38.16 21.51 -6.11
CA ASP A 85 -39.16 22.50 -6.53
C ASP A 85 -38.55 23.61 -7.41
N THR A 86 -37.21 23.76 -7.40
CA THR A 86 -36.53 24.81 -8.16
C THR A 86 -35.23 24.28 -8.78
N ALA A 87 -34.92 24.72 -10.00
CA ALA A 87 -33.71 24.33 -10.72
C ALA A 87 -32.40 24.58 -9.92
N LYS A 88 -32.34 25.66 -9.13
CA LYS A 88 -31.20 25.95 -8.24
C LYS A 88 -31.01 24.91 -7.13
N GLU A 89 -32.10 24.33 -6.64
CA GLU A 89 -32.01 23.26 -5.64
C GLU A 89 -31.56 21.94 -6.30
N SER A 90 -32.03 21.67 -7.52
CA SER A 90 -31.54 20.57 -8.34
C SER A 90 -30.03 20.64 -8.54
N GLU A 91 -29.50 21.80 -8.96
CA GLU A 91 -28.07 22.03 -9.15
C GLU A 91 -27.28 21.76 -7.86
N LYS A 92 -27.74 22.28 -6.73
CA LYS A 92 -27.09 22.07 -5.42
C LYS A 92 -27.10 20.60 -4.98
N ILE A 93 -28.14 19.84 -5.33
CA ILE A 93 -28.22 18.40 -5.08
C ILE A 93 -27.24 17.66 -5.99
N LEU A 94 -27.16 18.00 -7.29
CA LEU A 94 -26.18 17.43 -8.22
C LEU A 94 -24.75 17.70 -7.74
N GLU A 95 -24.41 18.94 -7.37
CA GLU A 95 -23.07 19.28 -6.89
C GLU A 95 -22.66 18.46 -5.66
N LYS A 96 -23.59 18.27 -4.71
CA LYS A 96 -23.35 17.44 -3.53
C LYS A 96 -23.14 15.97 -3.91
N SER A 97 -23.95 15.45 -4.82
CA SER A 97 -23.81 14.07 -5.31
C SER A 97 -22.47 13.86 -6.03
N ILE A 98 -22.09 14.76 -6.93
CA ILE A 98 -20.81 14.70 -7.66
C ILE A 98 -19.64 14.73 -6.68
N LYS A 99 -19.67 15.61 -5.68
CA LYS A 99 -18.63 15.67 -4.63
C LYS A 99 -18.57 14.37 -3.81
N ALA A 100 -19.72 13.86 -3.37
CA ALA A 100 -19.78 12.60 -2.62
C ALA A 100 -19.24 11.41 -3.43
N THR A 101 -19.61 11.30 -4.71
CA THR A 101 -19.10 10.25 -5.60
C THR A 101 -17.60 10.42 -5.86
N GLN A 102 -17.12 11.64 -6.03
CA GLN A 102 -15.69 11.91 -6.22
C GLN A 102 -14.87 11.57 -4.97
N GLU A 103 -15.36 11.92 -3.79
CA GLU A 103 -14.76 11.56 -2.50
C GLU A 103 -14.75 10.05 -2.29
N ALA A 104 -15.85 9.37 -2.59
CA ALA A 104 -15.93 7.91 -2.52
C ALA A 104 -14.94 7.23 -3.50
N ASN A 105 -14.84 7.73 -4.73
CA ASN A 105 -13.87 7.22 -5.72
C ASN A 105 -12.43 7.45 -5.28
N LYS A 106 -12.12 8.62 -4.71
CA LYS A 106 -10.79 8.91 -4.15
C LYS A 106 -10.47 7.97 -2.99
N ALA A 107 -11.39 7.79 -2.05
CA ALA A 107 -11.20 6.89 -0.91
C ALA A 107 -11.00 5.45 -1.38
N MET A 108 -11.76 4.99 -2.38
CA MET A 108 -11.59 3.65 -2.96
C MET A 108 -10.24 3.50 -3.65
N GLN A 109 -9.80 4.51 -4.40
CA GLN A 109 -8.50 4.51 -5.07
C GLN A 109 -7.34 4.52 -4.07
N GLU A 110 -7.42 5.33 -3.01
CA GLU A 110 -6.44 5.34 -1.91
C GLU A 110 -6.38 4.00 -1.20
N GLN A 111 -7.54 3.40 -0.90
CA GLN A 111 -7.60 2.08 -0.28
C GLN A 111 -7.02 0.99 -1.18
N GLN A 112 -7.26 1.07 -2.50
CA GLN A 112 -6.67 0.14 -3.46
C GLN A 112 -5.15 0.29 -3.56
N ILE A 113 -4.63 1.51 -3.57
CA ILE A 113 -3.19 1.79 -3.55
C ILE A 113 -2.57 1.28 -2.25
N GLN A 114 -3.21 1.52 -1.10
CA GLN A 114 -2.71 1.07 0.19
C GLN A 114 -2.70 -0.47 0.29
N ALA A 115 -3.75 -1.13 -0.20
CA ALA A 115 -3.80 -2.59 -0.28
C ALA A 115 -2.73 -3.14 -1.22
N GLN A 116 -2.48 -2.47 -2.35
CA GLN A 116 -1.43 -2.86 -3.29
C GLN A 116 -0.03 -2.66 -2.70
N GLN A 117 0.20 -1.59 -1.94
CA GLN A 117 1.47 -1.39 -1.22
C GLN A 117 1.69 -2.44 -0.13
N GLN A 118 0.66 -2.78 0.65
CA GLN A 118 0.77 -3.85 1.64
C GLN A 118 1.03 -5.21 1.00
N ALA A 119 0.34 -5.52 -0.11
CA ALA A 119 0.58 -6.76 -0.85
C ALA A 119 2.02 -6.81 -1.40
N ALA A 120 2.52 -5.69 -1.95
CA ALA A 120 3.89 -5.60 -2.44
C ALA A 120 4.93 -5.76 -1.32
N GLN A 121 4.70 -5.17 -0.14
CA GLN A 121 5.58 -5.35 1.02
C GLN A 121 5.60 -6.79 1.51
N MET A 122 4.43 -7.42 1.67
CA MET A 122 4.36 -8.83 2.06
C MET A 122 5.04 -9.75 1.04
N GLN A 123 4.88 -9.45 -0.25
CA GLN A 123 5.53 -10.21 -1.31
C GLN A 123 7.07 -10.06 -1.25
N ALA A 124 7.56 -8.84 -1.03
CA ALA A 124 8.99 -8.58 -0.87
C ALA A 124 9.57 -9.28 0.37
N GLU A 125 8.85 -9.32 1.49
CA GLU A 125 9.26 -10.06 2.69
C GLU A 125 9.29 -11.58 2.46
N SER A 126 8.27 -12.12 1.80
CA SER A 126 8.23 -13.54 1.41
C SER A 126 9.40 -13.90 0.49
N ASP A 127 9.69 -13.05 -0.50
CA ASP A 127 10.78 -13.31 -1.43
C ASP A 127 12.16 -13.18 -0.76
N ALA A 128 12.32 -12.23 0.16
CA ALA A 128 13.51 -12.13 1.00
C ALA A 128 13.71 -13.40 1.88
N GLN A 129 12.64 -13.92 2.47
CA GLN A 129 12.69 -15.19 3.21
C GLN A 129 13.06 -16.36 2.31
N LYS A 130 12.47 -16.48 1.12
CA LYS A 130 12.82 -17.53 0.16
C LYS A 130 14.28 -17.46 -0.27
N ILE A 131 14.81 -16.25 -0.51
CA ILE A 131 16.22 -16.04 -0.86
C ILE A 131 17.12 -16.46 0.31
N ASN A 132 16.75 -16.12 1.55
CA ASN A 132 17.51 -16.52 2.73
C ASN A 132 17.53 -18.05 2.90
N VAL A 133 16.38 -18.72 2.78
CA VAL A 133 16.29 -20.19 2.84
C VAL A 133 17.08 -20.84 1.70
N MET A 134 17.04 -20.28 0.50
CA MET A 134 17.83 -20.80 -0.63
C MET A 134 19.33 -20.59 -0.41
N ARG A 135 19.74 -19.46 0.16
CA ARG A 135 21.14 -19.18 0.50
C ARG A 135 21.64 -20.13 1.59
N GLU A 136 20.86 -20.34 2.64
CA GLU A 136 21.15 -21.31 3.71
C GLU A 136 21.23 -22.73 3.15
N GLY A 137 20.29 -23.13 2.29
CA GLY A 137 20.30 -24.43 1.62
C GLY A 137 21.53 -24.61 0.73
N ASN A 138 21.94 -23.58 -0.01
CA ASN A 138 23.14 -23.60 -0.83
C ASN A 138 24.42 -23.68 0.04
N GLN A 139 24.48 -22.93 1.14
CA GLN A 139 25.59 -23.01 2.11
C GLN A 139 25.66 -24.40 2.76
N ALA A 140 24.53 -24.99 3.13
CA ALA A 140 24.48 -26.34 3.68
C ALA A 140 24.97 -27.40 2.68
N LYS A 141 24.61 -27.26 1.39
CA LYS A 141 25.14 -28.15 0.33
C LYS A 141 26.65 -28.00 0.14
N VAL A 142 27.18 -26.78 0.18
CA VAL A 142 28.62 -26.51 0.09
C VAL A 142 29.35 -27.12 1.29
N GLN A 143 28.83 -26.91 2.51
CA GLN A 143 29.40 -27.51 3.72
C GLN A 143 29.34 -29.04 3.68
N ALA A 144 28.22 -29.63 3.25
CA ALA A 144 28.11 -31.08 3.11
C ALA A 144 29.10 -31.64 2.08
N ALA A 145 29.31 -30.95 0.95
CA ALA A 145 30.32 -31.33 -0.03
C ALA A 145 31.75 -31.22 0.52
N GLN A 146 32.04 -30.18 1.32
CA GLN A 146 33.34 -30.00 1.96
C GLN A 146 33.59 -31.08 3.01
N VAL A 147 32.61 -31.39 3.86
CA VAL A 147 32.69 -32.49 4.84
C VAL A 147 32.86 -33.85 4.15
N ALA A 148 32.19 -34.09 3.03
CA ALA A 148 32.35 -35.31 2.26
C ALA A 148 33.75 -35.41 1.61
N ALA A 149 34.29 -34.29 1.11
CA ALA A 149 35.65 -34.24 0.59
C ALA A 149 36.69 -34.47 1.69
N ASP A 150 36.55 -33.80 2.84
CA ASP A 150 37.43 -33.96 4.00
C ASP A 150 37.36 -35.40 4.54
N GLY A 151 36.16 -35.98 4.62
CA GLY A 151 35.98 -37.38 5.02
C GLY A 151 36.65 -38.37 4.07
N LYS A 152 36.66 -38.08 2.75
CA LYS A 152 37.35 -38.91 1.77
C LYS A 152 38.88 -38.78 1.88
N VAL A 153 39.39 -37.56 2.07
CA VAL A 153 40.82 -37.31 2.28
C VAL A 153 41.30 -37.98 3.57
N GLU A 154 40.50 -37.92 4.63
CA GLU A 154 40.87 -38.54 5.90
C GLU A 154 40.82 -40.07 5.81
N ALA A 155 39.85 -40.65 5.11
CA ALA A 155 39.83 -42.08 4.81
C ALA A 155 41.06 -42.52 3.99
N GLU A 156 41.46 -41.74 2.98
CA GLU A 156 42.68 -42.01 2.20
C GLU A 156 43.95 -41.91 3.05
N LYS A 157 44.04 -40.93 3.96
CA LYS A 157 45.17 -40.82 4.90
C LYS A 157 45.23 -42.00 5.86
N VAL A 158 44.09 -42.44 6.40
CA VAL A 158 44.02 -43.61 7.29
C VAL A 158 44.42 -44.89 6.53
N GLU A 159 44.00 -45.03 5.28
CA GLU A 159 44.40 -46.16 4.42
C GLU A 159 45.90 -46.12 4.08
N GLN A 160 46.44 -44.96 3.72
CA GLN A 160 47.87 -44.78 3.48
C GLN A 160 48.70 -45.02 4.74
N ALA A 161 48.24 -44.53 5.91
CA ALA A 161 48.88 -44.80 7.18
C ALA A 161 48.88 -46.30 7.50
N GLY A 162 47.74 -46.98 7.28
CA GLY A 162 47.64 -48.44 7.43
C GLY A 162 48.58 -49.21 6.50
N LYS A 163 48.68 -48.81 5.23
CA LYS A 163 49.63 -49.39 4.26
C LYS A 163 51.07 -49.15 4.67
N LYS A 164 51.42 -47.93 5.09
CA LYS A 164 52.76 -47.58 5.54
C LYS A 164 53.16 -48.36 6.80
N SER A 165 52.26 -48.48 7.78
CA SER A 165 52.51 -49.33 8.95
C SER A 165 52.70 -50.79 8.58
N TYR A 166 51.95 -51.31 7.62
CA TYR A 166 52.14 -52.67 7.12
C TYR A 166 53.51 -52.85 6.44
N GLU A 167 53.92 -51.90 5.59
CA GLU A 167 55.23 -51.90 4.95
C GLU A 167 56.37 -51.80 5.96
N ASP A 168 56.25 -50.94 6.98
CA ASP A 168 57.24 -50.80 8.06
C ASP A 168 57.38 -52.11 8.87
N HIS A 169 56.26 -52.76 9.21
CA HIS A 169 56.27 -54.06 9.90
C HIS A 169 56.87 -55.19 9.05
N LYS A 170 56.63 -55.16 7.72
CA LYS A 170 57.24 -56.12 6.81
C LYS A 170 58.75 -55.88 6.69
N PHE A 171 59.18 -54.63 6.54
CA PHE A 171 60.58 -54.25 6.41
C PHE A 171 61.39 -54.60 7.66
N THR A 172 60.86 -54.31 8.84
CA THR A 172 61.49 -54.71 10.13
C THR A 172 61.61 -56.21 10.26
N ARG A 173 60.56 -56.97 9.91
CA ARG A 173 60.62 -58.44 9.93
C ARG A 173 61.64 -59.00 8.95
N ASP A 174 61.74 -58.42 7.75
CA ASP A 174 62.70 -58.86 6.73
C ASP A 174 64.14 -58.53 7.17
N LEU A 175 64.36 -57.37 7.80
CA LEU A 175 65.64 -57.01 8.44
C LEU A 175 66.02 -57.96 9.57
N ASP A 176 65.09 -58.24 10.49
CA ASP A 176 65.30 -59.19 11.58
C ASP A 176 65.68 -60.57 11.02
N ARG A 177 64.98 -61.03 9.97
CA ARG A 177 65.34 -62.29 9.30
C ARG A 177 66.76 -62.27 8.74
N THR A 178 67.17 -61.21 8.06
CA THR A 178 68.54 -61.10 7.53
C THR A 178 69.59 -61.03 8.63
N ALA A 179 69.30 -60.38 9.76
CA ALA A 179 70.20 -60.36 10.91
C ALA A 179 70.31 -61.74 11.58
N PHE A 180 69.24 -62.52 11.64
CA PHE A 180 69.29 -63.91 12.08
C PHE A 180 70.10 -64.80 11.11
N GLU A 181 69.98 -64.59 9.80
CA GLU A 181 70.79 -65.30 8.80
C GLU A 181 72.28 -64.94 8.91
N GLU A 182 72.62 -63.66 9.13
CA GLU A 182 74.00 -63.20 9.29
C GLU A 182 74.64 -63.70 10.61
N THR A 183 73.86 -63.77 11.69
CA THR A 183 74.32 -64.36 12.96
C THR A 183 74.44 -65.89 12.90
N ALA A 184 73.66 -66.56 12.06
CA ALA A 184 73.82 -67.99 11.79
C ALA A 184 75.11 -68.27 11.00
N ILE A 185 75.42 -67.46 9.97
CA ILE A 185 76.67 -67.56 9.20
C ILE A 185 77.90 -67.29 10.08
N ASN A 186 77.86 -66.26 10.93
CA ASN A 186 78.97 -65.96 11.85
C ASN A 186 79.16 -67.03 12.95
N ASN A 187 78.12 -67.77 13.34
CA ASN A 187 78.26 -68.89 14.26
C ASN A 187 78.92 -70.11 13.60
N ASP A 188 78.66 -70.38 12.32
CA ASP A 188 79.32 -71.46 11.57
C ASP A 188 80.82 -71.18 11.35
N ASP A 189 81.22 -69.92 11.07
CA ASP A 189 82.63 -69.57 10.90
C ASP A 189 83.44 -69.65 12.20
N SER A 190 82.81 -69.47 13.37
CA SER A 190 83.46 -69.64 14.69
C SER A 190 83.74 -71.11 15.08
N LEU A 191 83.10 -72.07 14.40
CA LEU A 191 83.35 -73.50 14.60
C LEU A 191 84.47 -74.05 13.71
N ILE A 192 84.84 -73.34 12.64
CA ILE A 192 85.92 -73.74 11.73
C ILE A 192 87.30 -73.31 12.27
N ASP A 193 87.38 -72.21 13.03
CA ASP A 193 88.65 -71.69 13.57
C ASP A 193 89.16 -72.46 14.82
N LEU A 194 88.33 -73.31 15.44
CA LEU A 194 88.74 -74.22 16.51
C LEU A 194 89.27 -75.58 16.02
N ALA A 195 89.24 -75.85 14.70
CA ALA A 195 89.70 -77.11 14.12
C ALA A 195 91.12 -77.05 13.51
N GLN A 196 91.83 -75.92 13.61
CA GLN A 196 93.21 -75.77 13.10
C GLN A 196 94.31 -75.71 14.18
N PHE A 197 93.97 -75.87 15.47
CA PHE A 197 94.96 -76.11 16.53
C PHE A 197 94.60 -77.40 17.30
N GLY A 198 95.02 -78.54 16.75
CA GLY A 198 94.95 -79.88 17.35
C GLY A 198 95.77 -80.87 16.55
#